data_AF-A0A7R9MGC3-F1
#
_entry.id   AF-A0A7R9MGC3-F1
#
_cell.length_a   1.000
_cell.length_b   1.000
_cell.length_c   1.000
_cell.angle_alpha   90.00
_cell.angle_beta   90.00
_cell.angle_gamma   90.00
#
_symmetry.space_group_name_H-M   'P 1'
#
loop_
_entity.id
_entity.type
_entity.pdbx_description
1 polymer ?
#
loop_
_entity_poly.entity_id
_entity_poly.type
_entity_poly.pdbx_seq_one_letter_code
_entity_poly.pdbx_strand_id
1 'polypeptide(L)'
;MKCESILMAVSMYSANLEHLAFHGLPRFHLPQRFAQRSDSSLVLLCQMCPNLRTLIIRELISTATLLVIGSNAQNLSRFVVRKNGIIKRFDWKQQTEWSDEYYLWLKTNSTSYERTFSEISKILGKKWEPLTDEEFKRVTPDTQF
;
A
#
# COMPACT_ATOMS: atom_id res chain seq x y z
N MET A 1 -15.03 5.18 8.37
CA MET A 1 -14.86 3.83 8.97
C MET A 1 -13.46 3.23 8.80
N LYS A 2 -12.92 2.94 7.60
CA LYS A 2 -11.62 2.23 7.51
C LYS A 2 -10.36 3.09 7.58
N CYS A 3 -10.38 4.30 7.02
CA CYS A 3 -9.28 5.25 7.22
C CYS A 3 -9.08 5.53 8.72
N GLU A 4 -10.16 5.63 9.48
CA GLU A 4 -10.13 5.79 10.94
C GLU A 4 -9.42 4.62 11.62
N SER A 5 -9.68 3.36 11.22
CA SER A 5 -8.97 2.21 11.79
C SER A 5 -7.45 2.24 11.51
N ILE A 6 -7.04 2.69 10.32
CA ILE A 6 -5.61 2.85 9.99
C ILE A 6 -5.00 3.96 10.86
N LEU A 7 -5.65 5.11 10.95
CA LEU A 7 -5.19 6.24 11.75
C LEU A 7 -5.14 5.91 13.24
N MET A 8 -6.09 5.12 13.74
CA MET A 8 -6.12 4.61 15.10
C MET A 8 -4.96 3.63 15.34
N ALA A 9 -4.67 2.74 14.39
CA ALA A 9 -3.52 1.86 14.50
C ALA A 9 -2.20 2.64 14.55
N VAL A 10 -2.06 3.69 13.73
CA VAL A 10 -0.91 4.61 13.78
C VAL A 10 -0.82 5.30 15.14
N SER A 11 -1.92 5.88 15.63
CA SER A 11 -1.89 6.66 16.88
C SER A 11 -1.59 5.80 18.09
N MET A 12 -2.04 4.54 18.11
CA MET A 12 -1.88 3.63 19.25
C MET A 12 -0.60 2.80 19.19
N TYR A 13 -0.13 2.44 17.99
CA TYR A 13 0.89 1.41 17.83
C TYR A 13 2.07 1.83 16.94
N SER A 14 2.20 3.09 16.53
CA SER A 14 3.27 3.57 15.63
C SER A 14 4.66 2.99 15.93
N ALA A 15 5.07 3.01 17.20
CA ALA A 15 6.39 2.52 17.61
C ALA A 15 6.56 1.00 17.44
N ASN A 16 5.49 0.20 17.56
CA ASN A 16 5.58 -1.26 17.72
C ASN A 16 4.77 -2.05 16.67
N LEU A 17 4.12 -1.37 15.72
CA LEU A 17 3.25 -2.02 14.75
C LEU A 17 4.08 -2.76 13.69
N GLU A 18 4.14 -4.08 13.79
CA GLU A 18 4.85 -4.92 12.82
C GLU A 18 3.96 -5.44 11.68
N HIS A 19 2.67 -5.64 11.95
CA HIS A 19 1.75 -6.26 10.99
C HIS A 19 0.41 -5.51 10.97
N LEU A 20 0.01 -5.05 9.78
CA LEU A 20 -1.35 -4.59 9.53
C LEU A 20 -1.96 -5.36 8.36
N ALA A 21 -3.08 -6.04 8.62
CA ALA A 21 -3.70 -6.89 7.61
C ALA A 21 -5.22 -6.71 7.52
N PHE A 22 -5.70 -6.39 6.32
CA PHE A 22 -7.13 -6.34 6.01
C PHE A 22 -7.57 -7.62 5.31
N HIS A 23 -8.20 -8.53 6.05
CA HIS A 23 -8.67 -9.83 5.55
C HIS A 23 -10.02 -9.78 4.85
N GLY A 24 -10.29 -10.78 4.00
CA GLY A 24 -11.55 -10.96 3.29
C GLY A 24 -11.70 -10.06 2.06
N LEU A 25 -12.79 -10.26 1.30
CA LEU A 25 -13.08 -9.47 0.09
C LEU A 25 -14.15 -8.41 0.34
N PRO A 26 -13.98 -7.15 -0.11
CA PRO A 26 -14.99 -6.09 0.06
C PRO A 26 -16.36 -6.55 -0.44
N ARG A 27 -17.39 -6.43 0.40
CA ARG A 27 -18.79 -6.72 0.06
C ARG A 27 -19.63 -5.44 -0.12
N PHE A 28 -18.95 -4.30 -0.24
CA PHE A 28 -19.53 -2.97 -0.32
C PHE A 28 -18.85 -2.18 -1.44
N HIS A 29 -19.46 -1.07 -1.84
CA HIS A 29 -18.91 -0.20 -2.87
C HIS A 29 -17.59 0.44 -2.40
N LEU A 30 -16.53 0.26 -3.18
CA LEU A 30 -15.23 0.87 -2.89
C LEU A 30 -15.18 2.30 -3.43
N PRO A 31 -14.74 3.28 -2.62
CA PRO A 31 -14.70 4.68 -3.04
C PRO A 31 -13.73 4.87 -4.21
N GLN A 32 -14.18 5.53 -5.28
CA GLN A 32 -13.38 5.78 -6.48
C GLN A 32 -12.57 7.09 -6.42
N ARG A 33 -13.01 8.04 -5.60
CA ARG A 33 -12.37 9.36 -5.44
C ARG A 33 -11.20 9.25 -4.47
N PHE A 34 -10.04 9.78 -4.84
CA PHE A 34 -8.83 9.74 -4.01
C PHE A 34 -9.06 10.21 -2.57
N ALA A 35 -9.75 11.34 -2.37
CA ALA A 35 -10.05 11.89 -1.05
C ALA A 35 -10.90 10.98 -0.13
N GLN A 36 -11.57 9.98 -0.68
CA GLN A 36 -12.39 9.02 0.08
C GLN A 36 -11.70 7.65 0.21
N ARG A 37 -10.60 7.42 -0.50
CA ARG A 37 -9.84 6.17 -0.42
C ARG A 37 -8.86 6.20 0.75
N SER A 38 -8.38 5.01 1.11
CA SER A 38 -7.40 4.84 2.19
C SER A 38 -5.96 5.16 1.77
N ASP A 39 -5.72 5.57 0.52
CA ASP A 39 -4.38 5.82 -0.02
C ASP A 39 -3.52 6.69 0.92
N SER A 40 -4.02 7.86 1.33
CA SER A 40 -3.27 8.77 2.21
C SER A 40 -3.03 8.21 3.60
N SER A 41 -4.02 7.52 4.19
CA SER A 41 -3.85 6.89 5.50
C SER A 41 -2.85 5.74 5.47
N LEU A 42 -2.81 4.96 4.38
CA LEU A 42 -1.85 3.88 4.19
C LEU A 42 -0.41 4.40 4.02
N VAL A 43 -0.23 5.51 3.31
CA VAL A 43 1.09 6.15 3.19
C VAL A 43 1.54 6.67 4.56
N LEU A 44 0.66 7.37 5.29
CA LEU A 44 0.97 7.85 6.63
C LEU A 44 1.36 6.70 7.57
N LEU A 45 0.64 5.58 7.51
CA LEU A 45 0.99 4.38 8.27
C LEU A 45 2.42 3.93 8.00
N CYS A 46 2.82 3.84 6.72
CA CYS A 46 4.15 3.41 6.33
C CYS A 46 5.25 4.38 6.78
N GLN A 47 4.95 5.68 6.82
CA GLN A 47 5.87 6.70 7.29
C GLN A 47 6.02 6.72 8.82
N MET A 48 4.93 6.47 9.54
CA MET A 48 4.88 6.58 11.00
C MET A 48 5.20 5.28 11.74
N CYS A 49 5.14 4.13 11.05
CA CYS A 49 5.36 2.82 11.65
C CYS A 49 6.66 2.21 11.10
N PRO A 50 7.85 2.57 11.63
CA PRO A 50 9.12 2.12 11.09
C PRO A 50 9.31 0.60 11.19
N ASN A 51 8.64 -0.06 12.12
CA ASN A 51 8.73 -1.50 12.33
C ASN A 51 7.74 -2.31 11.47
N LEU A 52 6.97 -1.66 10.58
CA LEU A 52 5.98 -2.34 9.74
C LEU A 52 6.66 -3.29 8.75
N ARG A 53 6.50 -4.60 8.99
CA ARG A 53 7.04 -5.68 8.17
C ARG A 53 6.02 -6.28 7.23
N THR A 54 4.74 -6.31 7.63
CA THR A 54 3.66 -6.88 6.84
C THR A 54 2.53 -5.88 6.64
N LEU A 55 2.15 -5.67 5.38
CA LEU A 55 1.01 -4.86 5.00
C LEU A 55 0.14 -5.63 3.98
N ILE A 56 -1.11 -5.91 4.36
CA ILE A 56 -2.08 -6.63 3.51
C ILE A 56 -3.26 -5.71 3.19
N ILE A 57 -3.43 -5.36 1.91
CA ILE A 57 -4.41 -4.38 1.43
C ILE A 57 -5.43 -5.05 0.53
N ARG A 58 -6.71 -4.92 0.91
CA ARG A 58 -7.88 -5.35 0.10
C ARG A 58 -8.65 -4.19 -0.54
N GLU A 59 -8.38 -2.95 -0.11
CA GLU A 59 -9.08 -1.75 -0.53
C GLU A 59 -8.66 -1.31 -1.94
N LEU A 60 -9.41 -0.38 -2.52
CA LEU A 60 -9.05 0.25 -3.79
C LEU A 60 -7.90 1.23 -3.56
N ILE A 61 -6.75 1.02 -4.21
CA ILE A 61 -5.56 1.88 -4.11
C ILE A 61 -4.95 2.11 -5.49
N SER A 62 -4.26 3.23 -5.67
CA SER A 62 -3.65 3.54 -6.96
C SER A 62 -2.26 2.94 -7.12
N THR A 63 -1.85 2.74 -8.37
CA THR A 63 -0.48 2.36 -8.74
C THR A 63 0.55 3.35 -8.21
N ALA A 64 0.25 4.66 -8.20
CA ALA A 64 1.12 5.64 -7.58
C ALA A 64 1.25 5.42 -6.06
N THR A 65 0.15 5.17 -5.36
CA THR A 65 0.18 4.87 -3.92
C THR A 65 0.99 3.62 -3.59
N LEU A 66 0.93 2.57 -4.42
CA LEU A 66 1.78 1.38 -4.26
C LEU A 66 3.26 1.76 -4.21
N LEU A 67 3.70 2.58 -5.17
CA LEU A 67 5.09 3.03 -5.26
C LEU A 67 5.50 3.89 -4.06
N VAL A 68 4.61 4.79 -3.61
CA VAL A 68 4.87 5.60 -2.40
C VAL A 68 4.98 4.71 -1.16
N ILE A 69 4.11 3.70 -1.01
CA ILE A 69 4.21 2.74 0.09
C ILE A 69 5.53 1.98 0.04
N GLY A 70 5.89 1.43 -1.12
CA GLY A 70 7.12 0.68 -1.29
C GLY A 70 8.36 1.51 -0.94
N SER A 71 8.43 2.76 -1.41
CA SER A 71 9.60 3.63 -1.17
C SER A 71 9.72 4.13 0.27
N ASN A 72 8.60 4.28 1.00
CA ASN A 72 8.61 4.82 2.36
C ASN A 72 8.72 3.71 3.43
N ALA A 73 8.20 2.51 3.17
CA ALA A 73 8.16 1.43 4.15
C ALA A 73 9.47 0.61 4.16
N GLN A 74 10.51 1.13 4.82
CA GLN A 74 11.88 0.59 4.78
C GLN A 74 11.99 -0.89 5.20
N ASN A 75 11.19 -1.32 6.19
CA ASN A 75 11.24 -2.67 6.74
C ASN A 75 10.15 -3.61 6.17
N LEU A 76 9.41 -3.16 5.15
CA LEU A 76 8.31 -3.91 4.59
C LEU A 76 8.84 -5.11 3.80
N SER A 77 8.70 -6.30 4.38
CA SER A 77 9.14 -7.56 3.77
C SER A 77 7.99 -8.31 3.12
N ARG A 78 6.76 -8.16 3.65
CA ARG A 78 5.55 -8.82 3.15
C ARG A 78 4.50 -7.80 2.76
N PHE A 79 4.52 -7.43 1.49
CA PHE A 79 3.51 -6.56 0.90
C PHE A 79 2.51 -7.37 0.09
N VAL A 80 1.23 -7.38 0.47
CA VAL A 80 0.20 -8.16 -0.22
C VAL A 80 -0.94 -7.25 -0.61
N VAL A 81 -1.29 -7.26 -1.89
CA VAL A 81 -2.37 -6.42 -2.43
C VAL A 81 -3.28 -7.25 -3.31
N ARG A 82 -4.59 -7.07 -3.15
CA ARG A 82 -5.59 -7.63 -4.06
C ARG A 82 -5.49 -6.96 -5.43
N LYS A 83 -5.25 -7.74 -6.50
CA LYS A 83 -5.11 -7.28 -7.89
C LYS A 83 -6.28 -6.44 -8.38
N ASN A 84 -7.51 -6.88 -8.11
CA ASN A 84 -8.73 -6.14 -8.45
C ASN A 84 -8.98 -4.89 -7.58
N GLY A 85 -8.15 -4.67 -6.55
CA GLY A 85 -8.13 -3.45 -5.75
C GLY A 85 -7.12 -2.43 -6.26
N ILE A 86 -6.41 -2.68 -7.37
CA ILE A 86 -5.43 -1.73 -7.90
C ILE A 86 -6.05 -0.96 -9.06
N ILE A 87 -5.96 0.37 -9.01
CA ILE A 87 -6.33 1.25 -10.12
C ILE A 87 -5.10 1.95 -10.68
N LYS A 88 -4.96 1.91 -12.01
CA LYS A 88 -3.88 2.60 -12.71
C LYS A 88 -4.13 4.11 -12.73
N ARG A 89 -3.60 4.84 -11.75
CA ARG A 89 -3.78 6.29 -11.58
C ARG A 89 -2.60 6.93 -10.87
N PHE A 90 -2.35 8.18 -11.24
CA PHE A 90 -1.45 9.09 -10.53
C PHE A 90 -2.29 10.18 -9.86
N ASP A 91 -2.64 9.96 -8.60
CA ASP A 91 -3.53 10.85 -7.85
C ASP A 91 -2.79 11.86 -6.96
N TRP A 92 -1.47 11.72 -6.83
CA TRP A 92 -0.66 12.50 -5.90
C TRP A 92 -0.22 13.84 -6.52
N LYS A 93 -0.38 14.92 -5.75
CA LYS A 93 0.34 16.17 -6.02
C LYS A 93 1.77 16.03 -5.50
N GLN A 94 2.71 16.75 -6.11
CA GLN A 94 4.07 16.81 -5.59
C GLN A 94 4.03 17.34 -4.15
N GLN A 95 4.62 16.57 -3.24
CA GLN A 95 4.77 16.97 -1.85
C GLN A 95 6.06 17.77 -1.68
N THR A 96 6.17 18.56 -0.62
CA THR A 96 7.31 19.47 -0.40
C THR A 96 8.61 18.69 -0.17
N GLU A 97 8.49 17.51 0.43
CA GLU A 97 9.58 16.60 0.74
C GLU A 97 10.03 15.74 -0.45
N TRP A 98 9.32 15.79 -1.58
CA TRP A 98 9.67 15.00 -2.77
C TRP A 98 10.60 15.77 -3.69
N SER A 99 11.77 15.19 -3.97
CA SER A 99 12.63 15.69 -5.04
C SER A 99 11.93 15.58 -6.40
N ASP A 100 12.31 16.45 -7.34
CA ASP A 100 11.76 16.42 -8.70
C ASP A 100 12.03 15.07 -9.39
N GLU A 101 13.20 14.48 -9.13
CA GLU A 101 13.56 13.15 -9.62
C GLU A 101 12.60 12.08 -9.09
N TYR A 102 12.32 12.07 -7.77
CA TYR A 102 11.39 11.12 -7.17
C TYR A 102 9.97 11.30 -7.72
N TYR A 103 9.51 12.55 -7.84
CA TYR A 103 8.19 12.84 -8.40
C TYR A 103 8.07 12.39 -9.86
N LEU A 104 9.11 12.62 -10.67
CA LEU A 104 9.14 12.18 -12.06
C LEU A 104 9.20 10.65 -12.18
N TRP A 105 9.99 9.98 -11.33
CA TRP A 105 10.03 8.52 -11.23
C TRP A 105 8.65 7.96 -10.87
N LEU A 106 7.98 8.56 -9.88
CA LEU A 106 6.66 8.13 -9.44
C LEU A 106 5.61 8.28 -10.55
N LYS A 107 5.60 9.44 -11.22
CA LYS A 107 4.71 9.70 -12.34
C LYS A 107 4.95 8.73 -13.49
N THR A 108 6.20 8.49 -13.85
CA THR A 108 6.58 7.59 -14.95
C THR A 108 6.20 6.14 -14.68
N ASN A 109 6.48 5.64 -13.47
CA ASN A 109 6.30 4.22 -13.15
C ASN A 109 4.86 3.86 -12.76
N SER A 110 4.08 4.82 -12.26
CA SER A 110 2.66 4.62 -11.89
C SER A 110 1.72 4.43 -13.09
N THR A 111 2.14 4.75 -14.32
CA THR A 111 1.27 4.74 -15.51
C THR A 111 1.10 3.38 -16.19
N SER A 112 1.78 2.34 -15.70
CA SER A 112 1.70 0.96 -16.19
C SER A 112 1.76 0.01 -14.99
N TYR A 113 0.94 -1.05 -15.03
CA TYR A 113 0.96 -2.09 -14.01
C TYR A 113 2.31 -2.81 -14.03
N GLU A 114 2.81 -3.13 -15.21
CA GLU A 114 4.08 -3.83 -15.44
C GLU A 114 5.25 -3.05 -14.84
N ARG A 115 5.33 -1.74 -15.12
CA ARG A 115 6.35 -0.86 -14.53
C ARG A 115 6.21 -0.76 -13.02
N THR A 116 4.99 -0.52 -12.53
CA THR A 116 4.73 -0.43 -11.10
C THR A 116 5.18 -1.70 -10.38
N PHE A 117 4.79 -2.88 -10.87
CA PHE A 117 5.09 -4.14 -10.21
C PHE A 117 6.58 -4.50 -10.28
N SER A 118 7.24 -4.13 -11.38
CA SER A 118 8.69 -4.24 -11.54
C SER A 118 9.43 -3.38 -10.51
N GLU A 119 9.04 -2.12 -10.35
CA GLU A 119 9.64 -1.23 -9.35
C GLU A 119 9.39 -1.71 -7.92
N ILE A 120 8.17 -2.16 -7.59
CA ILE A 120 7.89 -2.77 -6.29
C ILE A 120 8.75 -4.02 -6.05
N SER A 121 8.95 -4.85 -7.07
CA SER A 121 9.82 -6.02 -6.97
C SER A 121 11.28 -5.63 -6.67
N LYS A 122 11.79 -4.56 -7.30
CA LYS A 122 13.13 -4.03 -7.04
C LYS A 122 13.25 -3.50 -5.61
N ILE A 123 12.27 -2.72 -5.16
CA ILE A 123 12.23 -2.16 -3.81
C ILE A 123 12.23 -3.26 -2.75
N LEU A 124 11.42 -4.31 -2.96
CA LEU A 124 11.33 -5.44 -2.02
C LEU A 124 12.49 -6.45 -2.15
N GLY A 125 13.36 -6.29 -3.15
CA GLY A 125 14.45 -7.23 -3.44
C GLY A 125 13.99 -8.63 -3.88
N LYS A 126 12.72 -8.82 -4.24
CA LYS A 126 12.14 -10.10 -4.65
C LYS A 126 11.00 -9.91 -5.64
N LYS A 127 10.69 -10.94 -6.41
CA LYS A 127 9.54 -10.92 -7.32
C LYS A 127 8.25 -10.61 -6.54
N TRP A 128 7.57 -9.56 -6.95
CA TRP A 128 6.31 -9.11 -6.36
C TRP A 128 5.24 -8.97 -7.44
N GLU A 129 4.08 -9.56 -7.18
CA GLU A 129 2.88 -9.44 -7.99
C GLU A 129 1.65 -9.36 -7.07
N PRO A 130 0.60 -8.62 -7.45
CA PRO A 130 -0.61 -8.59 -6.67
C PRO A 130 -1.41 -9.89 -6.83
N LEU A 131 -2.14 -10.27 -5.78
CA LEU A 131 -2.87 -11.53 -5.73
C LEU A 131 -4.24 -11.42 -6.38
N THR A 132 -4.65 -12.47 -7.09
CA THR A 132 -6.03 -12.65 -7.53
C THR A 132 -6.98 -12.76 -6.32
N ASP A 133 -8.27 -12.60 -6.55
CA ASP A 133 -9.28 -12.71 -5.50
C ASP A 133 -9.23 -14.06 -4.78
N GLU A 134 -9.00 -15.15 -5.51
CA GLU A 134 -8.91 -16.50 -4.96
C GLU A 134 -7.63 -16.71 -4.13
N GLU A 135 -6.50 -16.19 -4.58
CA GLU A 135 -5.25 -16.22 -3.81
C GLU A 135 -5.36 -15.34 -2.56
N PHE A 136 -5.94 -14.14 -2.69
CA PHE A 136 -6.10 -13.20 -1.59
C PHE A 136 -6.98 -13.77 -0.46
N LYS A 137 -8.02 -14.55 -0.80
CA LYS A 137 -8.84 -15.24 0.22
C LYS A 137 -8.05 -16.24 1.07
N ARG A 138 -6.95 -16.80 0.54
CA ARG A 138 -6.10 -17.79 1.23
C ARG A 138 -5.02 -17.13 2.08
N VAL A 139 -4.88 -15.82 2.02
CA VAL A 139 -3.86 -15.07 2.78
C VAL A 139 -4.24 -15.03 4.24
N THR A 140 -3.41 -15.67 5.06
CA THR A 140 -3.43 -15.53 6.52
C THR A 140 -2.42 -14.47 6.98
N PRO A 141 -2.74 -13.72 8.05
CA PRO A 141 -1.74 -12.89 8.71
C PRO A 141 -0.72 -13.83 9.38
N ASP A 142 0.56 -13.48 9.34
CA ASP A 142 1.57 -14.25 10.05
C ASP A 142 1.41 -13.97 11.55
N THR A 143 0.55 -14.72 12.21
CA THR A 143 0.38 -14.70 13.67
C THR A 143 1.22 -15.82 14.27
N GLN A 144 2.55 -15.69 14.17
CA GLN A 144 3.43 -16.44 15.05
C GLN A 144 3.63 -15.57 16.29
N PHE A 145 2.86 -15.87 17.34
CA PHE A 145 3.06 -15.35 18.68
C PHE A 145 3.95 -16.31 19.47
#